data_AF-A0A7M7P3J0-F1
#
_entry.id   AF-A0A7M7P3J0-F1
#
_cell.length_a   1.000
_cell.length_b   1.000
_cell.length_c   1.000
_cell.angle_alpha   90.00
_cell.angle_beta   90.00
_cell.angle_gamma   90.00
#
_symmetry.space_group_name_H-M   'P 1'
#
loop_
_entity.id
_entity.type
_entity.pdbx_description
1 polymer ?
#
loop_
_entity_poly.entity_id
_entity_poly.type
_entity_poly.pdbx_seq_one_letter_code
_entity_poly.pdbx_strand_id
1 'polypeptide(L)'
;METLLLSFCSSHSLSSTLFLCRSHRPLSLCHPFSLSPPPLSLSDQNECISAELNDCSPLAACTNEPGTFSCACPPEYTDISPTGAGPGRVCENGSMTTIVIISIVSGVMFVLFVALLLLSQAKKAKF
;
A
#
# COMPACT_ATOMS: atom_id res chain seq x y z
N MET A 1 30.92 20.74 -40.73
CA MET A 1 30.34 21.80 -39.88
C MET A 1 28.90 21.93 -40.34
N GLU A 2 28.03 21.05 -39.86
CA GLU A 2 26.64 20.94 -40.34
C GLU A 2 25.82 22.06 -39.69
N THR A 3 25.27 22.95 -40.51
CA THR A 3 24.40 24.05 -40.09
C THR A 3 23.03 23.49 -39.72
N LEU A 4 22.72 23.48 -38.41
CA LEU A 4 21.43 23.04 -37.88
C LEU A 4 20.36 24.11 -38.16
N LEU A 5 19.68 24.03 -39.31
CA LEU A 5 18.50 24.84 -39.57
C LEU A 5 17.31 24.30 -38.76
N LEU A 6 17.08 24.89 -37.59
CA LEU A 6 15.87 24.66 -36.80
C LEU A 6 14.65 25.16 -37.59
N SER A 7 13.98 24.24 -38.27
CA SER A 7 12.71 24.51 -38.96
C SER A 7 11.58 24.12 -38.02
N PHE A 8 10.89 25.11 -37.44
CA PHE A 8 9.70 24.90 -36.62
C PHE A 8 8.51 24.54 -37.53
N CYS A 9 7.88 23.38 -37.33
CA CYS A 9 6.64 23.05 -38.00
C CYS A 9 5.47 23.59 -37.17
N SER A 10 4.96 24.77 -37.52
CA SER A 10 3.70 25.28 -36.95
C SER A 10 2.52 24.55 -37.61
N SER A 11 1.97 23.53 -36.96
CA SER A 11 0.65 23.01 -37.32
C SER A 11 -0.38 23.41 -36.27
N HIS A 12 -1.38 24.17 -36.73
CA HIS A 12 -2.60 24.55 -36.01
C HIS A 12 -3.27 23.33 -35.34
N SER A 13 -3.10 23.16 -34.03
CA SER A 13 -4.10 22.63 -33.09
C SER A 13 -3.56 22.73 -31.65
N LEU A 14 -4.44 23.02 -30.68
CA LEU A 14 -4.12 23.43 -29.30
C LEU A 14 -3.44 22.34 -28.44
N SER A 15 -2.14 22.06 -28.65
CA SER A 15 -1.37 21.25 -27.70
C SER A 15 0.09 21.70 -27.65
N SER A 16 0.58 22.05 -26.46
CA SER A 16 1.91 22.60 -26.17
C SER A 16 3.08 21.61 -26.34
N THR A 17 3.01 20.70 -27.31
CA THR A 17 4.00 19.63 -27.51
C THR A 17 4.99 19.98 -28.62
N LEU A 18 6.28 19.96 -28.29
CA LEU A 18 7.39 20.16 -29.22
C LEU A 18 7.69 18.85 -29.96
N PHE A 19 7.61 18.85 -31.29
CA PHE A 19 7.97 17.70 -32.12
C PHE A 19 9.26 17.98 -32.91
N LEU A 20 10.19 17.01 -32.94
CA LEU A 20 11.40 17.08 -33.77
C LEU A 20 11.28 16.09 -34.95
N CYS A 21 11.49 16.57 -36.17
CA CYS A 21 11.53 15.72 -37.38
C CYS A 21 12.98 15.34 -37.73
N ARG A 22 13.27 14.05 -37.89
CA ARG A 22 14.54 13.57 -38.45
C ARG A 22 14.35 13.28 -39.94
N SER A 23 15.01 14.06 -40.79
CA SER A 23 14.99 13.83 -42.25
C SER A 23 16.00 12.74 -42.63
N HIS A 24 15.57 11.48 -42.61
CA HIS A 24 16.25 10.42 -43.37
C HIS A 24 15.18 9.41 -43.83
N ARG A 25 14.98 9.33 -45.16
CA ARG A 25 14.03 8.47 -45.92
C ARG A 25 12.57 8.95 -45.96
N PRO A 26 11.79 8.62 -47.02
CA PRO A 26 10.59 9.35 -47.41
C PRO A 26 9.32 8.97 -46.63
N LEU A 27 9.45 8.48 -45.39
CA LEU A 27 8.32 8.20 -44.51
C LEU A 27 8.48 9.02 -43.24
N SER A 28 7.82 10.18 -43.20
CA SER A 28 7.74 11.06 -42.04
C SER A 28 6.88 10.43 -40.95
N LEU A 29 7.50 9.60 -40.10
CA LEU A 29 6.91 9.11 -38.85
C LEU A 29 7.15 10.12 -37.73
N CYS A 30 6.18 10.99 -37.49
CA CYS A 30 6.15 11.80 -36.26
C CYS A 30 5.82 10.88 -35.08
N HIS A 31 6.82 10.61 -34.23
CA HIS A 31 6.56 9.94 -32.96
C HIS A 31 6.22 10.97 -31.88
N PRO A 32 5.21 10.71 -31.04
CA PRO A 32 5.01 11.49 -29.83
C PRO A 32 6.24 11.28 -28.93
N PHE A 33 6.98 12.35 -28.65
CA PHE A 33 7.94 12.32 -27.56
C PHE A 33 7.12 12.41 -26.27
N SER A 34 6.83 11.26 -25.66
CA SER A 34 6.37 11.24 -24.28
C SER A 34 7.49 11.80 -23.42
N LEU A 35 7.25 12.93 -22.75
CA LEU A 35 8.16 13.55 -21.78
C LEU A 35 8.39 12.69 -20.52
N SER A 36 7.92 11.44 -20.50
CA SER A 36 8.41 10.43 -19.56
C SER A 36 9.74 9.88 -20.09
N PRO A 37 10.91 10.16 -19.50
CA PRO A 37 12.04 9.27 -19.72
C PRO A 37 11.57 7.82 -19.46
N PRO A 38 12.01 6.81 -20.24
CA PRO A 38 11.92 5.44 -19.74
C PRO A 38 12.51 5.46 -18.32
N PRO A 39 11.87 4.83 -17.31
CA PRO A 39 12.38 4.87 -15.95
C PRO A 39 13.85 4.51 -16.04
N LEU A 40 14.70 5.46 -15.65
CA LEU A 40 16.13 5.26 -15.62
C LEU A 40 16.36 4.17 -14.59
N SER A 41 16.33 2.91 -15.02
CA SER A 41 16.69 1.75 -14.21
C SER A 41 18.21 1.72 -14.09
N LEU A 42 18.74 2.79 -13.51
CA LEU A 42 20.10 2.90 -13.05
C LEU A 42 20.09 2.27 -11.65
N SER A 43 19.98 0.93 -11.61
CA SER A 43 19.84 0.11 -10.40
C SER A 43 18.85 0.68 -9.37
N ASP A 44 17.57 0.31 -9.46
CA ASP A 44 16.62 0.66 -8.40
C ASP A 44 17.10 0.10 -7.06
N GLN A 45 17.04 0.92 -6.03
CA GLN A 45 17.36 0.51 -4.67
C GLN A 45 16.10 -0.05 -4.06
N ASN A 46 16.13 -1.32 -3.65
CA ASN A 46 14.99 -1.92 -2.97
C ASN A 46 14.99 -1.54 -1.48
N GLU A 47 14.16 -0.56 -1.12
CA GLU A 47 14.03 -0.07 0.26
C GLU A 47 13.42 -1.10 1.21
N CYS A 48 12.76 -2.15 0.70
CA CYS A 48 12.18 -3.21 1.51
C CYS A 48 13.20 -4.23 2.03
N ILE A 49 14.49 -4.13 1.63
CA ILE A 49 15.55 -5.04 2.09
C ILE A 49 15.91 -4.78 3.57
N SER A 50 15.82 -3.52 4.03
CA SER A 50 16.13 -3.14 5.41
C SER A 50 15.10 -2.16 5.94
N ALA A 51 14.73 -2.31 7.21
CA ALA A 51 13.86 -1.36 7.91
C ALA A 51 14.49 0.04 8.08
N GLU A 52 15.78 0.21 7.77
CA GLU A 52 16.46 1.51 7.79
C GLU A 52 16.30 2.27 6.47
N LEU A 53 15.92 1.57 5.39
CA LEU A 53 15.76 2.14 4.05
C LEU A 53 14.31 2.59 3.77
N ASN A 54 13.36 2.14 4.60
CA ASN A 54 11.96 2.55 4.53
C ASN A 54 11.48 2.99 5.91
N ASP A 55 10.36 3.70 5.95
CA ASP A 55 9.69 4.14 7.16
C ASP A 55 8.34 3.41 7.36
N CYS A 56 8.16 2.24 6.75
CA CYS A 56 6.97 1.43 6.95
C CYS A 56 6.81 1.06 8.45
N SER A 57 5.57 0.92 8.89
CA SER A 57 5.29 0.26 10.17
C SER A 57 5.93 -1.13 10.18
N PRO A 58 6.46 -1.62 11.31
CA PRO A 58 6.96 -3.00 11.42
C PRO A 58 5.88 -4.07 11.18
N LEU A 59 4.61 -3.66 11.20
CA LEU A 59 3.44 -4.49 10.94
C LEU A 59 2.89 -4.30 9.51
N ALA A 60 3.44 -3.37 8.73
CA ALA A 60 3.03 -3.12 7.35
C ALA A 60 3.80 -3.99 6.36
N ALA A 61 3.17 -4.27 5.22
CA ALA A 61 3.83 -4.82 4.05
C ALA A 61 4.52 -3.71 3.26
N CYS A 62 5.81 -3.89 2.95
CA CYS A 62 6.58 -3.02 2.06
C CYS A 62 6.57 -3.60 0.64
N THR A 63 6.29 -2.75 -0.36
CA THR A 63 6.38 -3.08 -1.79
C THR A 63 7.38 -2.15 -2.45
N ASN A 64 8.41 -2.73 -3.07
CA ASN A 64 9.40 -1.98 -3.83
C ASN A 64 8.81 -1.52 -5.17
N GLU A 65 8.99 -0.26 -5.51
CA GLU A 65 8.52 0.34 -6.75
C GLU A 65 9.71 1.01 -7.47
N PRO A 66 9.69 1.16 -8.81
CA PRO A 66 10.81 1.80 -9.49
C PRO A 66 11.04 3.24 -9.03
N GLY A 67 12.10 3.46 -8.24
CA GLY A 67 12.48 4.77 -7.70
C GLY A 67 11.72 5.19 -6.44
N THR A 68 10.93 4.31 -5.84
CA THR A 68 10.19 4.58 -4.59
C THR A 68 9.72 3.28 -3.93
N PHE A 69 8.97 3.37 -2.84
CA PHE A 69 8.35 2.23 -2.20
C PHE A 69 6.98 2.61 -1.65
N SER A 70 6.11 1.62 -1.53
CA SER A 70 4.79 1.77 -0.91
C SER A 70 4.67 0.86 0.32
N CYS A 71 3.95 1.34 1.33
CA CYS A 71 3.64 0.57 2.54
C CYS A 71 2.13 0.42 2.66
N ALA A 72 1.67 -0.75 3.08
CA ALA A 72 0.27 -1.02 3.33
C ALA A 72 0.09 -1.86 4.59
N CYS A 73 -0.87 -1.48 5.44
CA CYS A 73 -1.28 -2.33 6.55
C CYS A 73 -1.98 -3.60 6.00
N PRO A 74 -1.70 -4.79 6.55
CA PRO A 74 -2.43 -6.01 6.22
C PRO A 74 -3.93 -5.86 6.52
N PRO A 75 -4.80 -6.68 5.91
CA PRO A 75 -6.25 -6.56 6.07
C PRO A 75 -6.75 -6.72 7.52
N GLU A 76 -5.99 -7.38 8.39
CA GLU A 76 -6.27 -7.53 9.83
C GLU A 76 -5.89 -6.30 10.67
N TYR A 77 -5.22 -5.32 10.06
CA TYR A 77 -4.72 -4.11 10.70
C TYR A 77 -5.38 -2.86 10.12
N THR A 78 -5.70 -1.92 11.00
CA THR A 78 -6.18 -0.59 10.62
C THR A 78 -5.00 0.35 10.48
N ASP A 79 -4.95 1.04 9.35
CA ASP A 79 -4.01 2.15 9.16
C ASP A 79 -4.51 3.39 9.90
N ILE A 80 -3.76 3.82 10.91
CA ILE A 80 -4.03 5.01 11.72
C ILE A 80 -2.96 6.09 11.51
N SER A 81 -2.27 6.04 10.37
CA SER A 81 -1.22 7.01 10.03
C SER A 81 -1.75 8.44 10.00
N PRO A 82 -1.00 9.43 10.51
CA PRO A 82 -1.43 10.82 10.49
C PRO A 82 -1.51 11.38 9.06
N THR A 83 -2.36 12.39 8.87
CA THR A 83 -2.53 13.05 7.57
C THR A 83 -1.19 13.55 7.02
N GLY A 84 -0.83 13.09 5.82
CA GLY A 84 0.40 13.50 5.14
C GLY A 84 1.61 12.59 5.38
N ALA A 85 1.55 11.62 6.29
CA ALA A 85 2.62 10.63 6.46
C ALA A 85 2.63 9.53 5.37
N GLY A 86 1.51 9.36 4.67
CA GLY A 86 1.31 8.25 3.75
C GLY A 86 0.81 6.99 4.45
N PRO A 87 0.37 5.97 3.68
CA PRO A 87 -0.23 4.76 4.23
C PRO A 87 0.80 3.84 4.88
N GLY A 88 0.35 2.94 5.75
CA GLY A 88 1.16 1.85 6.31
C GLY A 88 2.29 2.30 7.23
N ARG A 89 2.25 3.53 7.77
CA ARG A 89 3.26 4.04 8.73
C ARG A 89 2.90 3.69 10.17
N VAL A 90 1.60 3.59 10.46
CA VAL A 90 1.08 3.16 11.76
C VAL A 90 -0.05 2.16 11.55
N CYS A 91 0.21 0.88 11.84
CA CYS A 91 -0.78 -0.19 11.75
C CYS A 91 -1.18 -0.67 13.14
N GLU A 92 -2.48 -0.65 13.44
CA GLU A 92 -3.04 -1.15 14.70
C GLU A 92 -3.85 -2.43 14.45
N ASN A 93 -3.56 -3.49 15.21
CA ASN A 93 -4.33 -4.73 15.10
C ASN A 93 -5.76 -4.46 15.59
N GLY A 94 -6.75 -4.71 14.73
CA GLY A 94 -8.14 -4.73 15.16
C GLY A 94 -8.28 -5.82 16.22
N SER A 95 -8.32 -5.43 17.48
CA SER A 95 -8.31 -6.27 18.68
C SER A 95 -9.59 -7.12 18.84
N MET A 96 -10.01 -7.79 17.77
CA MET A 96 -11.20 -8.64 17.70
C MET A 96 -10.98 -9.95 18.47
N THR A 97 -9.74 -10.42 18.57
CA THR A 97 -9.39 -11.66 19.27
C THR A 97 -9.58 -11.54 20.78
N THR A 98 -9.23 -10.40 21.38
CA THR A 98 -9.32 -10.16 22.83
C THR A 98 -10.76 -10.09 23.30
N ILE A 99 -11.63 -9.41 22.54
CA ILE A 99 -13.05 -9.30 22.86
C ILE A 99 -13.72 -10.68 22.78
N VAL A 100 -13.44 -11.45 21.72
CA VAL A 100 -13.98 -12.81 21.54
C VAL A 100 -13.55 -13.74 22.69
N ILE A 101 -12.28 -13.68 23.11
CA ILE A 101 -11.77 -14.51 24.22
C ILE A 101 -12.48 -14.15 25.53
N ILE A 102 -12.67 -12.87 25.83
CA ILE A 102 -13.37 -12.43 27.05
C ILE A 102 -14.84 -12.91 27.04
N SER A 103 -15.51 -12.83 25.89
CA SER A 103 -16.89 -13.33 25.74
C SER A 103 -16.99 -14.85 25.95
N ILE A 104 -16.04 -15.63 25.42
CA ILE A 104 -16.02 -17.09 25.58
C ILE A 104 -15.76 -17.46 27.05
N VAL A 105 -14.75 -16.86 27.68
CA VAL A 105 -14.38 -17.17 29.07
C VAL A 105 -15.50 -16.78 30.03
N SER A 106 -16.07 -15.57 29.89
CA SER A 106 -17.18 -15.13 30.73
C SER A 106 -18.43 -16.02 30.57
N GLY A 107 -18.76 -16.41 29.33
CA GLY A 107 -19.87 -17.31 29.04
C GLY A 107 -19.69 -18.70 29.66
N VAL A 108 -18.52 -19.32 29.49
CA VAL A 108 -18.21 -20.64 30.07
C VAL A 108 -18.26 -20.60 31.60
N MET A 109 -17.70 -19.54 32.21
CA MET A 109 -17.71 -19.36 33.66
C MET A 109 -19.13 -19.19 34.19
N PHE A 110 -19.98 -18.44 33.51
CA PHE A 110 -21.38 -18.27 33.89
C PHE A 110 -22.17 -19.58 33.81
N VAL A 111 -22.02 -20.34 32.73
CA VAL A 111 -22.67 -21.65 32.54
C VAL A 111 -22.22 -22.63 33.63
N LEU A 112 -20.92 -22.68 33.93
CA LEU A 112 -20.39 -23.55 34.96
C LEU A 112 -20.94 -23.16 36.34
N PHE A 113 -21.01 -21.86 36.65
CA PHE A 113 -21.57 -21.38 37.91
C PHE A 113 -23.04 -21.76 38.08
N VAL A 114 -23.87 -21.54 37.05
CA VAL A 114 -25.28 -21.94 37.06
C VAL A 114 -25.41 -23.46 37.22
N ALA A 115 -24.62 -24.25 36.50
CA ALA A 115 -24.62 -25.71 36.63
C ALA A 115 -24.27 -26.16 38.05
N LEU A 116 -23.24 -25.57 38.68
CA LEU A 116 -22.87 -25.88 40.06
C LEU A 116 -23.97 -25.50 41.05
N LEU A 117 -24.64 -24.36 40.86
CA LEU A 117 -25.78 -23.97 41.68
C LEU A 117 -26.93 -24.97 41.55
N LEU A 118 -27.31 -25.36 40.33
CA LEU A 118 -28.36 -26.36 40.10
C LEU A 118 -28.02 -27.71 40.72
N LEU A 119 -26.78 -28.17 40.61
CA LEU A 119 -26.31 -29.39 41.25
C LEU A 119 -26.33 -29.28 42.78
N SER A 120 -26.04 -28.10 43.34
CA SER A 120 -26.12 -27.86 44.79
C SER A 120 -27.56 -27.90 45.31
N GLN A 121 -28.53 -27.38 44.55
CA GLN A 121 -29.94 -27.47 44.90
C GLN A 121 -30.46 -28.90 44.74
N ALA A 122 -30.03 -29.61 43.70
CA ALA A 122 -30.38 -31.01 43.49
C ALA A 122 -29.84 -31.93 44.60
N LYS A 123 -28.65 -31.65 45.12
CA LYS A 123 -28.09 -32.36 46.29
C LYS A 123 -28.87 -32.05 47.57
N LYS A 124 -29.31 -30.79 47.77
CA LYS A 124 -30.13 -30.40 48.92
C LYS A 124 -31.55 -30.98 48.90
N ALA A 125 -32.12 -31.23 47.72
CA ALA A 125 -33.47 -31.79 47.59
C ALA A 125 -33.55 -33.32 47.80
N LYS A 126 -32.40 -34.00 47.96
CA LYS A 126 -32.33 -35.46 48.12
C LYS A 126 -32.02 -35.92 49.55
N PHE A 127 -31.88 -34.98 50.50
CA PHE A 127 -31.77 -35.19 51.94
C PHE A 127 -32.97 -34.55 52.64
#